data_AF-A0A5C6P6H2-F1
#
_entry.id   AF-A0A5C6P6H2-F1
#
_cell.length_a   1.000
_cell.length_b   1.000
_cell.length_c   1.000
_cell.angle_alpha   90.00
_cell.angle_beta   90.00
_cell.angle_gamma   90.00
#
_symmetry.space_group_name_H-M   'P 1'
#
loop_
_entity.id
_entity.type
_entity.pdbx_description
1 polymer ?
#
loop_
_entity_poly.entity_id
_entity_poly.type
_entity_poly.pdbx_seq_one_letter_code
_entity_poly.pdbx_strand_id
1 'polypeptide(L)'
;MAVRIPADGMKDDGGRKGPEILLVGEKLNDNEWHAVKVVRRGKNLQLSVDNVTVEGHMSGAHTRLEFNNVETGIMTERRFISVVPSNFIGHLQALSVNGMLFLDQCKNGDISYCELNARFGMRHIVANPVTFLTQASYLAFSTLQAYASMHLFFQFKTTSPDGLILYNSGDGSDFIVVELVKGYIHYVFDLGNGPSLMKGNSDKPLNDNQWHNVVISRDGNNVHILKIDSRTVTQHANGARNLDLKGELYIGGAGRSAYGGLPRLIASREGYKGCLASVDLNGRLPDLLADALHKVGEVERGCGGPSTTCTEDSCHHQGVCLQLWEGFSCDCTMTTYGGPFCNDRKSAR
;
A
#
# COMPACT_ATOMS: atom_id res chain seq x y z
N MET A 1 -4.66 -13.37 -9.81
CA MET A 1 -6.07 -12.91 -9.85
C MET A 1 -6.97 -14.11 -9.65
N ALA A 2 -7.94 -14.05 -8.73
CA ALA A 2 -8.90 -15.14 -8.52
C ALA A 2 -10.22 -14.77 -9.16
N VAL A 3 -10.72 -15.58 -10.10
CA VAL A 3 -12.07 -15.40 -10.64
C VAL A 3 -12.99 -16.32 -9.87
N ARG A 4 -13.81 -15.73 -8.99
CA ARG A 4 -14.87 -16.44 -8.27
C ARG A 4 -16.16 -16.23 -9.04
N ILE A 5 -16.76 -17.32 -9.51
CA ILE A 5 -18.09 -17.26 -10.14
C ILE A 5 -19.10 -17.54 -9.02
N PRO A 6 -19.85 -16.54 -8.53
CA PRO A 6 -20.90 -16.80 -7.56
C PRO A 6 -21.95 -17.72 -8.17
N ALA A 7 -22.36 -18.73 -7.40
CA ALA A 7 -23.58 -19.47 -7.65
C ALA A 7 -24.65 -18.81 -6.79
N ASP A 8 -25.60 -18.10 -7.37
CA ASP A 8 -26.68 -17.49 -6.60
C ASP A 8 -28.06 -18.00 -7.00
N GLY A 9 -28.91 -18.14 -5.98
CA GLY A 9 -30.36 -18.16 -6.10
C GLY A 9 -31.05 -19.49 -6.39
N MET A 10 -31.05 -20.45 -5.46
CA MET A 10 -32.27 -21.26 -5.25
C MET A 10 -32.40 -21.75 -3.80
N LYS A 11 -33.60 -21.54 -3.22
CA LYS A 11 -34.03 -22.09 -1.94
C LYS A 11 -34.10 -23.62 -2.00
N ASP A 12 -33.74 -24.24 -0.88
CA ASP A 12 -33.99 -25.63 -0.46
C ASP A 12 -34.28 -26.66 -1.54
N ASP A 13 -33.25 -27.44 -1.90
CA ASP A 13 -33.27 -28.87 -1.60
C ASP A 13 -31.83 -29.43 -1.59
N GLY A 14 -31.45 -30.10 -0.50
CA GLY A 14 -30.28 -30.99 -0.41
C GLY A 14 -28.90 -30.50 -0.90
N GLY A 15 -28.15 -29.80 -0.04
CA GLY A 15 -26.68 -29.75 -0.09
C GLY A 15 -26.05 -28.62 -0.92
N ARG A 16 -25.81 -27.46 -0.30
CA ARG A 16 -25.02 -26.36 -0.89
C ARG A 16 -23.62 -26.85 -1.26
N LYS A 17 -23.31 -26.94 -2.56
CA LYS A 17 -21.94 -27.03 -3.06
C LYS A 17 -21.33 -25.62 -3.05
N GLY A 18 -20.08 -25.52 -2.58
CA GLY A 18 -19.35 -24.26 -2.47
C GLY A 18 -19.01 -23.65 -3.84
N PRO A 19 -18.42 -22.44 -3.87
CA PRO A 19 -18.04 -21.77 -5.10
C PRO A 19 -16.92 -22.50 -5.83
N GLU A 20 -17.00 -22.53 -7.16
CA GLU A 20 -15.93 -23.01 -8.03
C GLU A 20 -14.89 -21.90 -8.23
N ILE A 21 -13.61 -22.23 -8.01
CA ILE A 21 -12.51 -21.25 -8.04
C ILE A 21 -11.42 -21.74 -8.98
N LEU A 22 -11.07 -20.90 -9.94
CA LEU A 22 -9.90 -21.07 -10.81
C LEU A 22 -8.86 -19.99 -10.51
N LEU A 23 -7.61 -20.38 -10.46
CA LEU A 23 -6.45 -19.51 -10.22
C LEU A 23 -5.46 -19.69 -11.37
N VAL A 24 -4.93 -18.57 -11.87
CA VAL A 24 -3.88 -18.56 -12.90
C VAL A 24 -2.99 -17.34 -12.71
N GLY A 25 -1.72 -17.53 -13.07
CA GLY A 25 -0.69 -16.50 -13.01
C GLY A 25 -0.11 -16.30 -11.60
N GLU A 26 1.10 -15.77 -11.57
CA GLU A 26 1.84 -15.42 -10.36
C GLU A 26 2.44 -14.03 -10.54
N LYS A 27 2.60 -13.27 -9.45
CA LYS A 27 3.30 -11.96 -9.43
C LYS A 27 2.72 -10.90 -10.41
N LEU A 28 1.41 -10.92 -10.65
CA LEU A 28 0.69 -10.01 -11.56
C LEU A 28 0.50 -8.58 -11.03
N ASN A 29 1.16 -8.24 -9.92
CA ASN A 29 1.12 -6.96 -9.23
C ASN A 29 2.43 -6.19 -9.46
N ASP A 30 2.97 -6.29 -10.67
CA ASP A 30 4.22 -5.69 -11.12
C ASP A 30 4.05 -4.27 -11.70
N ASN A 31 2.79 -3.81 -11.79
CA ASN A 31 2.37 -2.56 -12.42
C ASN A 31 2.50 -2.55 -13.95
N GLU A 32 2.54 -3.73 -14.57
CA GLU A 32 2.42 -3.92 -16.01
C GLU A 32 0.97 -4.30 -16.42
N TRP A 33 0.67 -4.19 -17.71
CA TRP A 33 -0.63 -4.60 -18.23
C TRP A 33 -0.71 -6.12 -18.38
N HIS A 34 -1.78 -6.70 -17.83
CA HIS A 34 -2.13 -8.12 -18.02
C HIS A 34 -3.48 -8.28 -18.69
N ALA A 35 -3.58 -9.22 -19.63
CA ALA A 35 -4.82 -9.54 -20.33
C ALA A 35 -5.51 -10.72 -19.66
N VAL A 36 -6.74 -10.52 -19.18
CA VAL A 36 -7.54 -11.55 -18.50
C VAL A 36 -8.70 -11.95 -19.39
N LYS A 37 -8.84 -13.26 -19.65
CA LYS A 37 -9.92 -13.81 -20.46
C LYS A 37 -10.62 -14.94 -19.71
N VAL A 38 -11.94 -14.83 -19.60
CA VAL A 38 -12.80 -15.87 -19.02
C VAL A 38 -13.72 -16.40 -20.10
N VAL A 39 -13.75 -17.72 -20.28
CA VAL A 39 -14.70 -18.40 -21.16
C VAL A 39 -15.46 -19.45 -20.36
N ARG A 40 -16.78 -19.39 -20.38
CA ARG A 40 -17.66 -20.39 -19.76
C ARG A 40 -18.54 -21.03 -20.82
N ARG A 41 -18.52 -22.36 -20.91
CA ARG A 41 -19.39 -23.17 -21.77
C ARG A 41 -20.09 -24.23 -20.93
N GLY A 42 -21.31 -23.93 -20.49
CA GLY A 42 -22.04 -24.79 -19.55
C GLY A 42 -21.26 -24.94 -18.24
N LYS A 43 -20.75 -26.15 -17.97
CA LYS A 43 -19.92 -26.47 -16.80
C LYS A 43 -18.42 -26.30 -17.04
N ASN A 44 -17.99 -26.12 -18.29
CA ASN A 44 -16.58 -25.96 -18.61
C ASN A 44 -16.19 -24.49 -18.42
N LEU A 45 -15.15 -24.27 -17.64
CA LEU A 45 -14.58 -22.97 -17.34
C LEU A 45 -13.17 -22.93 -17.91
N GLN A 46 -12.80 -21.81 -18.50
CA GLN A 46 -11.45 -21.53 -18.96
C GLN A 46 -11.09 -20.13 -18.50
N LEU A 47 -9.94 -20.04 -17.83
CA LEU A 47 -9.38 -18.79 -17.34
C LEU A 47 -7.98 -18.64 -17.93
N SER A 48 -7.77 -17.58 -18.68
CA SER A 48 -6.48 -17.22 -19.24
C SER A 48 -6.00 -15.89 -18.66
N VAL A 49 -4.73 -15.84 -18.28
CA VAL A 49 -4.01 -14.60 -18.00
C VAL A 49 -2.79 -14.58 -18.90
N ASP A 50 -2.71 -13.55 -19.74
CA ASP A 50 -1.75 -13.42 -20.82
C ASP A 50 -1.73 -14.69 -21.69
N ASN A 51 -0.60 -15.42 -21.68
CA ASN A 51 -0.40 -16.64 -22.46
C ASN A 51 -0.64 -17.93 -21.66
N VAL A 52 -0.99 -17.83 -20.37
CA VAL A 52 -1.20 -18.98 -19.49
C VAL A 52 -2.70 -19.23 -19.35
N THR A 53 -3.13 -20.48 -19.55
CA THR A 53 -4.54 -20.87 -19.48
C THR A 53 -4.74 -22.06 -18.56
N VAL A 54 -5.76 -22.00 -17.72
CA VAL A 54 -6.22 -23.08 -16.85
C VAL A 54 -7.67 -23.38 -17.17
N GLU A 55 -8.01 -24.67 -17.19
CA GLU A 55 -9.37 -25.15 -17.39
C GLU A 55 -9.92 -25.73 -16.08
N GLY A 56 -11.24 -25.63 -15.92
CA GLY A 56 -11.96 -26.18 -14.78
C GLY A 56 -13.30 -26.74 -15.21
N HIS A 57 -13.81 -27.67 -14.39
CA HIS A 57 -15.13 -28.23 -14.59
C HIS A 57 -15.97 -28.05 -13.33
N MET A 58 -17.11 -27.37 -13.46
CA MET A 58 -18.00 -27.10 -12.33
C MET A 58 -18.62 -28.39 -11.80
N SER A 59 -18.65 -28.53 -10.48
CA SER A 59 -19.43 -29.55 -9.80
C SER A 59 -20.92 -29.18 -9.72
N GLY A 60 -21.79 -30.19 -9.60
CA GLY A 60 -23.25 -29.97 -9.53
C GLY A 60 -23.93 -29.96 -10.90
N ALA A 61 -25.26 -29.83 -10.90
CA ALA A 61 -26.08 -29.92 -12.12
C ALA A 61 -26.36 -28.55 -12.77
N HIS A 62 -26.29 -27.47 -12.00
CA HIS A 62 -26.68 -26.13 -12.44
C HIS A 62 -25.64 -25.49 -13.35
N THR A 63 -26.10 -24.85 -14.43
CA THR A 63 -25.26 -24.14 -15.41
C THR A 63 -25.74 -22.74 -15.73
N ARG A 64 -26.93 -22.35 -15.26
CA ARG A 64 -27.48 -20.99 -15.46
C ARG A 64 -26.75 -19.99 -14.55
N LEU A 65 -26.52 -18.79 -15.06
CA LEU A 65 -26.00 -17.65 -14.30
C LEU A 65 -26.91 -16.46 -14.56
N GLU A 66 -27.36 -15.83 -13.49
CA GLU A 66 -28.19 -14.63 -13.53
C GLU A 66 -27.43 -13.51 -12.83
N PHE A 67 -27.31 -12.36 -13.49
CA PHE A 67 -26.71 -11.15 -12.92
C PHE A 67 -27.39 -9.93 -13.53
N ASN A 68 -27.56 -8.89 -12.71
CA ASN A 68 -28.17 -7.63 -13.15
C ASN A 68 -27.12 -6.56 -13.45
N ASN A 69 -25.97 -6.62 -12.78
CA ASN A 69 -24.94 -5.61 -12.82
C ASN A 69 -23.60 -6.22 -13.22
N VAL A 70 -22.80 -5.46 -13.97
CA VAL A 70 -21.38 -5.72 -14.19
C VAL A 70 -20.61 -4.68 -13.40
N GLU A 71 -20.07 -5.08 -12.26
CA GLU A 71 -19.31 -4.20 -11.37
C GLU A 71 -17.80 -4.39 -11.61
N THR A 72 -17.05 -3.30 -11.60
CA THR A 72 -15.59 -3.36 -11.64
C THR A 72 -14.97 -2.47 -10.59
N GLY A 73 -13.88 -2.95 -10.01
CA GLY A 73 -13.08 -2.24 -9.01
C GLY A 73 -13.71 -2.08 -7.62
N ILE A 74 -15.02 -2.30 -7.48
CA ILE A 74 -15.74 -2.37 -6.21
C ILE A 74 -16.75 -3.52 -6.26
N MET A 75 -17.24 -3.92 -5.08
CA MET A 75 -18.35 -4.86 -4.97
C MET A 75 -19.44 -4.25 -4.08
N THR A 76 -20.61 -4.00 -4.66
CA THR A 76 -21.74 -3.37 -3.97
C THR A 76 -22.72 -4.39 -3.40
N GLU A 77 -22.97 -5.50 -4.10
CA GLU A 77 -23.85 -6.56 -3.64
C GLU A 77 -23.14 -7.48 -2.63
N ARG A 78 -23.69 -7.52 -1.41
CA ARG A 78 -23.08 -8.20 -0.26
C ARG A 78 -23.96 -9.30 0.34
N ARG A 79 -25.20 -9.45 -0.13
CA ARG A 79 -26.21 -10.33 0.49
C ARG A 79 -25.82 -11.81 0.51
N PHE A 80 -25.02 -12.26 -0.45
CA PHE A 80 -24.74 -13.69 -0.65
C PHE A 80 -23.26 -14.07 -0.46
N ILE A 81 -22.43 -13.14 0.04
CA ILE A 81 -20.99 -13.35 0.15
C ILE A 81 -20.53 -13.09 1.60
N SER A 82 -19.83 -14.06 2.18
CA SER A 82 -19.27 -13.97 3.53
C SER A 82 -17.96 -13.17 3.62
N VAL A 83 -17.23 -13.04 2.50
CA VAL A 83 -15.95 -12.31 2.42
C VAL A 83 -15.94 -11.45 1.16
N VAL A 84 -15.98 -10.13 1.36
CA VAL A 84 -15.94 -9.14 0.28
C VAL A 84 -14.48 -8.93 -0.16
N PRO A 85 -14.15 -9.04 -1.46
CA PRO A 85 -12.84 -8.64 -1.96
C PRO A 85 -12.53 -7.17 -1.65
N SER A 86 -11.26 -6.84 -1.49
CA SER A 86 -10.82 -5.45 -1.32
C SER A 86 -11.07 -4.66 -2.62
N ASN A 87 -11.27 -3.35 -2.49
CA ASN A 87 -11.41 -2.46 -3.65
C ASN A 87 -10.17 -2.52 -4.55
N PHE A 88 -10.32 -2.20 -5.83
CA PHE A 88 -9.23 -2.19 -6.78
C PHE A 88 -8.51 -0.84 -6.80
N ILE A 89 -7.18 -0.88 -6.77
CA ILE A 89 -6.30 0.27 -7.00
C ILE A 89 -5.48 -0.05 -8.25
N GLY A 90 -5.75 0.66 -9.34
CA GLY A 90 -5.07 0.45 -10.62
C GLY A 90 -5.88 0.99 -11.78
N HIS A 91 -5.49 0.58 -12.99
CA HIS A 91 -6.19 0.93 -14.22
C HIS A 91 -6.81 -0.32 -14.83
N LEU A 92 -7.99 -0.16 -15.41
CA LEU A 92 -8.67 -1.18 -16.20
C LEU A 92 -8.85 -0.65 -17.62
N GLN A 93 -8.74 -1.53 -18.60
CA GLN A 93 -8.95 -1.22 -20.01
C GLN A 93 -9.69 -2.36 -20.68
N ALA A 94 -10.45 -2.05 -21.72
CA ALA A 94 -11.07 -3.01 -22.64
C ALA A 94 -11.91 -4.11 -21.94
N LEU A 95 -12.68 -3.74 -20.91
CA LEU A 95 -13.65 -4.64 -20.31
C LEU A 95 -14.71 -5.05 -21.35
N SER A 96 -14.64 -6.29 -21.79
CA SER A 96 -15.60 -6.89 -22.70
C SER A 96 -16.37 -8.00 -22.00
N VAL A 97 -17.70 -7.91 -22.00
CA VAL A 97 -18.59 -8.99 -21.54
C VAL A 97 -19.54 -9.34 -22.68
N ASN A 98 -19.48 -10.58 -23.16
CA ASN A 98 -20.29 -11.07 -24.29
C ASN A 98 -20.20 -10.18 -25.55
N GLY A 99 -19.03 -9.61 -25.82
CA GLY A 99 -18.78 -8.74 -26.98
C GLY A 99 -19.10 -7.26 -26.75
N MET A 100 -19.74 -6.90 -25.63
CA MET A 100 -20.03 -5.51 -25.28
C MET A 100 -18.82 -4.87 -24.57
N LEU A 101 -18.30 -3.77 -25.13
CA LEU A 101 -17.18 -3.00 -24.57
C LEU A 101 -17.72 -1.93 -23.59
N PHE A 102 -17.96 -2.32 -22.35
CA PHE A 102 -18.66 -1.49 -21.37
C PHE A 102 -17.94 -0.18 -21.03
N LEU A 103 -16.61 -0.20 -20.91
CA LEU A 103 -15.85 1.02 -20.57
C LEU A 103 -15.88 2.06 -21.69
N ASP A 104 -15.76 1.62 -22.95
CA ASP A 104 -15.78 2.50 -24.12
C ASP A 104 -17.18 3.07 -24.36
N GLN A 105 -18.21 2.22 -24.32
CA GLN A 105 -19.61 2.65 -24.47
C GLN A 105 -20.02 3.63 -23.36
N CYS A 106 -19.59 3.39 -22.12
CA CYS A 106 -19.84 4.30 -21.01
C CYS A 106 -19.13 5.65 -21.22
N LYS A 107 -17.85 5.64 -21.64
CA LYS A 107 -17.09 6.87 -21.91
C LYS A 107 -17.71 7.70 -23.03
N ASN A 108 -18.21 7.06 -24.06
CA ASN A 108 -18.80 7.72 -25.23
C ASN A 108 -20.26 8.15 -25.01
N GLY A 109 -20.92 7.66 -23.96
CA GLY A 109 -22.34 7.91 -23.70
C GLY A 109 -23.29 7.04 -24.54
N ASP A 110 -22.80 5.92 -25.09
CA ASP A 110 -23.60 4.99 -25.89
C ASP A 110 -24.62 4.21 -25.03
N ILE A 111 -24.35 4.12 -23.72
CA ILE A 111 -25.23 3.49 -22.72
C ILE A 111 -25.58 4.47 -21.61
N SER A 112 -26.85 4.51 -21.23
CA SER A 112 -27.35 5.42 -20.18
C SER A 112 -27.31 4.82 -18.78
N TYR A 113 -27.11 3.51 -18.66
CA TYR A 113 -27.11 2.75 -17.39
C TYR A 113 -25.69 2.56 -16.84
N CYS A 114 -24.78 3.50 -17.08
CA CYS A 114 -23.44 3.48 -16.52
C CYS A 114 -23.34 4.38 -15.28
N GLU A 115 -23.02 3.77 -14.14
CA GLU A 115 -22.73 4.49 -12.90
C GLU A 115 -21.24 4.36 -12.58
N LEU A 116 -20.53 5.49 -12.43
CA LEU A 116 -19.09 5.49 -12.17
C LEU A 116 -18.67 6.62 -11.22
N ASN A 117 -17.80 6.27 -10.28
CA ASN A 117 -17.01 7.21 -9.47
C ASN A 117 -15.52 7.20 -9.87
N ALA A 118 -15.15 6.33 -10.80
CA ALA A 118 -13.83 6.27 -11.40
C ALA A 118 -13.59 7.48 -12.31
N ARG A 119 -12.38 7.62 -12.84
CA ARG A 119 -12.10 8.63 -13.86
C ARG A 119 -11.36 8.00 -15.02
N PHE A 120 -11.70 8.42 -16.23
CA PHE A 120 -11.03 7.98 -17.44
C PHE A 120 -9.62 8.58 -17.56
N GLY A 121 -8.74 7.85 -18.26
CA GLY A 121 -7.37 8.27 -18.57
C GLY A 121 -6.32 7.71 -17.61
N MET A 122 -5.11 7.53 -18.13
CA MET A 122 -3.96 7.08 -17.36
C MET A 122 -3.45 8.20 -16.45
N ARG A 123 -3.11 7.88 -15.21
CA ARG A 123 -2.47 8.79 -14.26
C ARG A 123 -1.77 8.01 -13.16
N HIS A 124 -0.80 8.63 -12.51
CA HIS A 124 -0.27 8.09 -11.25
C HIS A 124 -1.39 8.10 -10.19
N ILE A 125 -1.56 6.98 -9.48
CA ILE A 125 -2.58 6.84 -8.45
C ILE A 125 -1.93 7.02 -7.08
N VAL A 126 -2.52 7.89 -6.27
CA VAL A 126 -2.24 8.05 -4.85
C VAL A 126 -3.58 7.90 -4.13
N ALA A 127 -3.83 6.73 -3.57
CA ALA A 127 -5.11 6.37 -2.98
C ALA A 127 -5.15 6.73 -1.49
N ASN A 128 -6.23 7.38 -1.05
CA ASN A 128 -6.51 7.68 0.36
C ASN A 128 -5.30 8.20 1.15
N PRO A 129 -4.64 9.29 0.72
CA PRO A 129 -3.50 9.84 1.44
C PRO A 129 -3.89 10.31 2.85
N VAL A 130 -3.00 10.09 3.81
CA VAL A 130 -3.11 10.50 5.21
C VAL A 130 -1.78 11.09 5.66
N THR A 131 -1.84 12.17 6.44
CA THR A 131 -0.67 12.91 6.94
C THR A 131 -0.47 12.66 8.43
N PHE A 132 0.74 12.26 8.82
CA PHE A 132 1.23 12.21 10.19
C PHE A 132 1.97 13.52 10.49
N LEU A 133 1.36 14.40 11.28
CA LEU A 133 1.86 15.76 11.48
C LEU A 133 3.04 15.82 12.45
N THR A 134 3.13 14.91 13.42
CA THR A 134 4.23 14.87 14.39
C THR A 134 4.85 13.48 14.44
N GLN A 135 6.13 13.40 14.80
CA GLN A 135 6.83 12.11 14.97
C GLN A 135 6.31 11.30 16.19
N ALA A 136 5.43 11.89 17.00
CA ALA A 136 4.74 11.16 18.08
C ALA A 136 3.40 10.59 17.61
N SER A 137 2.94 10.92 16.40
CA SER A 137 1.64 10.50 15.87
C SER A 137 1.72 9.09 15.32
N TYR A 138 0.75 8.25 15.65
CA TYR A 138 0.67 6.89 15.12
C TYR A 138 -0.76 6.35 15.16
N LEU A 139 -0.97 5.30 14.38
CA LEU A 139 -2.22 4.54 14.30
C LEU A 139 -1.94 3.08 14.65
N ALA A 140 -2.84 2.45 15.41
CA ALA A 140 -2.78 1.03 15.74
C ALA A 140 -3.90 0.26 15.03
N PHE A 141 -3.60 -0.93 14.53
CA PHE A 141 -4.52 -1.83 13.83
C PHE A 141 -4.42 -3.26 14.39
N SER A 142 -5.37 -4.10 13.98
CA SER A 142 -5.28 -5.55 14.20
C SER A 142 -3.99 -6.12 13.61
N THR A 143 -3.46 -7.18 14.22
CA THR A 143 -2.24 -7.88 13.80
C THR A 143 -2.18 -8.13 12.30
N LEU A 144 -1.04 -7.84 11.70
CA LEU A 144 -0.78 -8.10 10.28
C LEU A 144 -0.88 -9.61 9.99
N GLN A 145 -1.70 -9.97 9.00
CA GLN A 145 -1.89 -11.36 8.58
C GLN A 145 -0.80 -11.75 7.57
N ALA A 146 0.40 -12.12 8.02
CA ALA A 146 1.58 -12.37 7.17
C ALA A 146 2.25 -13.75 7.39
N TYR A 147 1.46 -14.75 7.81
CA TYR A 147 1.95 -16.04 8.30
C TYR A 147 2.81 -16.81 7.27
N ALA A 148 2.26 -17.22 6.12
CA ALA A 148 2.98 -18.07 5.15
C ALA A 148 3.63 -17.29 4.00
N SER A 149 3.04 -16.16 3.63
CA SER A 149 3.55 -15.22 2.63
C SER A 149 3.08 -13.83 3.01
N MET A 150 3.74 -12.82 2.46
CA MET A 150 3.48 -11.43 2.77
C MET A 150 3.59 -10.59 1.51
N HIS A 151 2.66 -9.65 1.34
CA HIS A 151 2.77 -8.56 0.39
C HIS A 151 2.33 -7.27 1.07
N LEU A 152 3.24 -6.32 1.20
CA LEU A 152 2.96 -4.98 1.67
C LEU A 152 3.24 -4.00 0.54
N PHE A 153 2.32 -3.08 0.33
CA PHE A 153 2.55 -1.94 -0.55
C PHE A 153 2.10 -0.67 0.14
N PHE A 154 2.87 0.40 -0.01
CA PHE A 154 2.45 1.73 0.37
C PHE A 154 3.26 2.76 -0.41
N GLN A 155 2.72 3.96 -0.45
CA GLN A 155 3.41 5.14 -0.94
C GLN A 155 3.69 6.06 0.22
N PHE A 156 4.86 6.71 0.21
CA PHE A 156 5.19 7.70 1.23
C PHE A 156 5.76 8.98 0.62
N LYS A 157 5.62 10.08 1.35
CA LYS A 157 6.17 11.39 0.97
C LYS A 157 6.58 12.14 2.23
N THR A 158 7.85 12.51 2.35
CA THR A 158 8.38 13.20 3.54
C THR A 158 9.59 14.06 3.21
N THR A 159 9.94 14.98 4.11
CA THR A 159 11.23 15.68 4.16
C THR A 159 12.11 15.19 5.32
N SER A 160 11.54 14.44 6.26
CA SER A 160 12.26 13.90 7.43
C SER A 160 13.16 12.75 6.99
N PRO A 161 14.45 12.75 7.37
CA PRO A 161 15.37 11.68 6.98
C PRO A 161 15.20 10.40 7.80
N ASP A 162 14.60 10.48 8.98
CA ASP A 162 14.48 9.35 9.91
C ASP A 162 13.05 9.24 10.46
N GLY A 163 12.58 8.01 10.68
CA GLY A 163 11.30 7.76 11.35
C GLY A 163 10.77 6.34 11.17
N LEU A 164 10.11 5.83 12.22
CA LEU A 164 9.45 4.53 12.20
C LEU A 164 8.13 4.59 11.41
N ILE A 165 8.02 3.81 10.32
CA ILE A 165 6.84 3.80 9.45
C ILE A 165 5.87 2.69 9.84
N LEU A 166 6.37 1.47 10.06
CA LEU A 166 5.55 0.29 10.37
C LEU A 166 6.25 -0.56 11.43
N TYR A 167 5.49 -1.06 12.40
CA TYR A 167 5.99 -1.99 13.41
C TYR A 167 4.90 -2.99 13.83
N ASN A 168 5.22 -4.29 13.82
CA ASN A 168 4.40 -5.31 14.48
C ASN A 168 5.35 -6.29 15.19
N SER A 169 5.15 -6.50 16.48
CA SER A 169 5.81 -7.55 17.24
C SER A 169 5.20 -8.93 16.94
N GLY A 170 5.91 -9.99 17.31
CA GLY A 170 5.47 -11.38 17.24
C GLY A 170 5.68 -12.13 18.53
N ASP A 171 5.50 -13.45 18.47
CA ASP A 171 5.83 -14.33 19.57
C ASP A 171 7.35 -14.54 19.67
N GLY A 172 7.87 -14.65 20.89
CA GLY A 172 9.31 -14.73 21.12
C GLY A 172 10.10 -13.53 20.58
N SER A 173 10.92 -13.76 19.56
CA SER A 173 11.74 -12.74 18.91
C SER A 173 11.21 -12.27 17.55
N ASP A 174 10.09 -12.80 17.08
CA ASP A 174 9.55 -12.45 15.77
C ASP A 174 9.12 -10.98 15.75
N PHE A 175 9.43 -10.27 14.68
CA PHE A 175 8.91 -8.93 14.44
C PHE A 175 9.06 -8.53 12.97
N ILE A 176 8.35 -7.47 12.60
CA ILE A 176 8.53 -6.75 11.35
C ILE A 176 8.59 -5.24 11.62
N VAL A 177 9.55 -4.57 10.99
CA VAL A 177 9.74 -3.14 11.02
C VAL A 177 10.01 -2.61 9.62
N VAL A 178 9.38 -1.48 9.30
CA VAL A 178 9.78 -0.62 8.20
C VAL A 178 10.08 0.76 8.76
N GLU A 179 11.25 1.28 8.44
CA GLU A 179 11.69 2.58 8.91
C GLU A 179 12.43 3.34 7.81
N LEU A 180 12.48 4.65 7.95
CA LEU A 180 13.35 5.50 7.17
C LEU A 180 14.60 5.82 8.01
N VAL A 181 15.78 5.67 7.42
CA VAL A 181 17.05 5.96 8.09
C VAL A 181 17.96 6.72 7.14
N LYS A 182 18.32 7.95 7.50
CA LYS A 182 19.10 8.87 6.65
C LYS A 182 18.53 9.01 5.23
N GLY A 183 17.20 8.96 5.11
CA GLY A 183 16.45 9.05 3.86
C GLY A 183 16.35 7.74 3.08
N TYR A 184 16.84 6.60 3.58
CA TYR A 184 16.72 5.31 2.91
C TYR A 184 15.76 4.39 3.65
N ILE A 185 14.92 3.66 2.91
CA ILE A 185 14.00 2.69 3.50
C ILE A 185 14.81 1.49 4.01
N HIS A 186 14.59 1.13 5.26
CA HIS A 186 15.06 -0.10 5.86
C HIS A 186 13.87 -1.00 6.17
N TYR A 187 13.99 -2.28 5.79
CA TYR A 187 13.09 -3.34 6.19
C TYR A 187 13.85 -4.28 7.13
N VAL A 188 13.40 -4.34 8.38
CA VAL A 188 14.01 -5.16 9.44
C VAL A 188 13.00 -6.20 9.89
N PHE A 189 13.42 -7.44 10.02
CA PHE A 189 12.55 -8.53 10.44
C PHE A 189 13.33 -9.61 11.17
N ASP A 190 12.63 -10.42 11.95
CA ASP A 190 13.16 -11.64 12.57
C ASP A 190 12.12 -12.75 12.43
N LEU A 191 12.58 -13.94 12.04
CA LEU A 191 11.79 -15.17 11.83
C LEU A 191 12.27 -16.28 12.78
N GLY A 192 12.71 -15.91 13.97
CA GLY A 192 13.20 -16.80 15.02
C GLY A 192 14.68 -17.19 14.92
N ASN A 193 15.42 -16.62 13.97
CA ASN A 193 16.86 -16.89 13.75
C ASN A 193 17.75 -15.66 13.92
N GLY A 194 17.20 -14.57 14.45
CA GLY A 194 17.87 -13.31 14.67
C GLY A 194 17.50 -12.27 13.61
N PRO A 195 17.67 -10.97 13.96
CA PRO A 195 17.20 -9.88 13.13
C PRO A 195 18.02 -9.75 11.85
N SER A 196 17.31 -9.62 10.73
CA SER A 196 17.85 -9.36 9.39
C SER A 196 17.44 -7.96 8.92
N LEU A 197 18.33 -7.29 8.20
CA LEU A 197 18.11 -5.94 7.66
C LEU A 197 18.30 -5.95 6.14
N MET A 198 17.27 -5.53 5.42
CA MET A 198 17.32 -5.18 4.01
C MET A 198 17.29 -3.65 3.86
N LYS A 199 18.23 -3.11 3.09
CA LYS A 199 18.24 -1.69 2.73
C LYS A 199 17.66 -1.51 1.34
N GLY A 200 16.74 -0.57 1.20
CA GLY A 200 16.17 -0.17 -0.08
C GLY A 200 17.25 0.36 -1.01
N ASN A 201 17.17 -0.01 -2.28
CA ASN A 201 18.10 0.46 -3.29
C ASN A 201 17.57 1.73 -3.95
N SER A 202 18.16 2.88 -3.61
CA SER A 202 17.92 4.16 -4.28
C SER A 202 19.24 4.91 -4.44
N ASP A 203 19.40 5.67 -5.53
CA ASP A 203 20.61 6.48 -5.75
C ASP A 203 20.67 7.69 -4.81
N LYS A 204 19.51 8.18 -4.39
CA LYS A 204 19.34 9.38 -3.57
C LYS A 204 18.50 9.09 -2.33
N PRO A 205 18.66 9.90 -1.26
CA PRO A 205 17.72 9.92 -0.15
C PRO A 205 16.29 10.21 -0.63
N LEU A 206 15.32 9.53 -0.05
CA LEU A 206 13.89 9.52 -0.41
C LEU A 206 13.06 10.52 0.41
N ASN A 207 13.73 11.36 1.20
CA ASN A 207 13.10 12.45 1.95
C ASN A 207 13.13 13.76 1.13
N ASP A 208 12.79 13.66 -0.15
CA ASP A 208 12.84 14.74 -1.15
C ASP A 208 11.48 15.41 -1.42
N ASN A 209 10.49 15.13 -0.56
CA ASN A 209 9.10 15.59 -0.66
C ASN A 209 8.35 15.10 -1.92
N GLN A 210 8.82 14.04 -2.59
CA GLN A 210 8.11 13.35 -3.66
C GLN A 210 7.46 12.06 -3.16
N TRP A 211 6.50 11.55 -3.94
CA TRP A 211 5.90 10.25 -3.67
C TRP A 211 6.83 9.14 -4.13
N HIS A 212 7.15 8.23 -3.22
CA HIS A 212 7.90 7.01 -3.49
C HIS A 212 7.04 5.77 -3.24
N ASN A 213 7.21 4.76 -4.08
CA ASN A 213 6.54 3.47 -3.97
C ASN A 213 7.43 2.50 -3.18
N VAL A 214 6.85 1.81 -2.20
CA VAL A 214 7.53 0.76 -1.43
C VAL A 214 6.72 -0.53 -1.54
N VAL A 215 7.35 -1.58 -2.06
CA VAL A 215 6.81 -2.95 -2.04
C VAL A 215 7.72 -3.81 -1.18
N ILE A 216 7.13 -4.54 -0.24
CA ILE A 216 7.81 -5.55 0.56
C ILE A 216 7.05 -6.85 0.42
N SER A 217 7.69 -7.89 -0.10
CA SER A 217 7.05 -9.20 -0.21
C SER A 217 7.94 -10.32 0.28
N ARG A 218 7.31 -11.38 0.78
CA ARG A 218 7.96 -12.63 1.15
C ARG A 218 7.16 -13.79 0.58
N ASP A 219 7.81 -14.67 -0.17
CA ASP A 219 7.19 -15.89 -0.69
C ASP A 219 7.30 -17.06 0.31
N GLY A 220 6.67 -18.19 -0.02
CA GLY A 220 6.70 -19.39 0.82
C GLY A 220 8.06 -20.09 0.93
N ASN A 221 9.07 -19.63 0.18
CA ASN A 221 10.44 -20.10 0.23
C ASN A 221 11.35 -19.13 1.00
N ASN A 222 10.78 -18.18 1.76
CA ASN A 222 11.50 -17.14 2.49
C ASN A 222 12.42 -16.29 1.60
N VAL A 223 12.02 -16.07 0.34
CA VAL A 223 12.63 -15.06 -0.51
C VAL A 223 11.93 -13.73 -0.24
N HIS A 224 12.66 -12.81 0.36
CA HIS A 224 12.21 -11.45 0.62
C HIS A 224 12.59 -10.54 -0.54
N ILE A 225 11.68 -9.66 -0.90
CA ILE A 225 11.85 -8.65 -1.94
C ILE A 225 11.50 -7.30 -1.33
N LEU A 226 12.40 -6.34 -1.47
CA LEU A 226 12.19 -4.93 -1.16
C LEU A 226 12.36 -4.14 -2.46
N LYS A 227 11.28 -3.57 -2.97
CA LYS A 227 11.28 -2.72 -4.17
C LYS A 227 10.98 -1.28 -3.77
N ILE A 228 11.90 -0.39 -4.13
CA ILE A 228 11.75 1.07 -3.98
C ILE A 228 11.62 1.63 -5.38
N ASP A 229 10.48 2.25 -5.68
CA ASP A 229 10.13 2.72 -7.02
C ASP A 229 10.33 1.62 -8.08
N SER A 230 11.36 1.72 -8.92
CA SER A 230 11.69 0.75 -9.96
C SER A 230 12.81 -0.23 -9.57
N ARG A 231 13.45 -0.05 -8.41
CA ARG A 231 14.65 -0.79 -8.01
C ARG A 231 14.32 -1.87 -6.99
N THR A 232 14.82 -3.07 -7.26
CA THR A 232 14.52 -4.26 -6.46
C THR A 232 15.76 -4.78 -5.75
N VAL A 233 15.61 -5.14 -4.48
CA VAL A 233 16.57 -5.89 -3.69
C VAL A 233 15.91 -7.21 -3.28
N THR A 234 16.63 -8.31 -3.44
CA THR A 234 16.17 -9.65 -3.07
C THR A 234 17.12 -10.26 -2.06
N GLN A 235 16.57 -10.86 -1.01
CA GLN A 235 17.34 -11.56 0.01
C GLN A 235 16.63 -12.85 0.40
N HIS A 236 17.36 -13.95 0.42
CA HIS A 236 16.90 -15.19 1.02
C HIS A 236 17.18 -15.14 2.52
N ALA A 237 16.15 -15.34 3.34
CA ALA A 237 16.30 -15.41 4.79
C ALA A 237 16.29 -16.88 5.25
N ASN A 238 17.25 -17.23 6.09
CA ASN A 238 17.16 -18.44 6.91
C ASN A 238 16.16 -18.19 8.06
N GLY A 239 15.64 -19.24 8.68
CA GLY A 239 14.69 -19.10 9.80
C GLY A 239 13.41 -19.90 9.60
N ALA A 240 12.41 -19.64 10.44
CA ALA A 240 11.10 -20.25 10.30
C ALA A 240 10.47 -19.85 8.96
N ARG A 241 9.64 -20.74 8.41
CA ARG A 241 8.84 -20.42 7.21
C ARG A 241 7.70 -19.46 7.51
N ASN A 242 7.35 -19.33 8.78
CA ASN A 242 6.21 -18.55 9.21
C ASN A 242 6.68 -17.38 10.06
N LEU A 243 5.99 -16.25 9.88
CA LEU A 243 6.18 -15.05 10.72
C LEU A 243 5.00 -14.99 11.69
N ASP A 244 5.24 -15.30 12.96
CA ASP A 244 4.21 -15.44 13.98
C ASP A 244 3.96 -14.11 14.70
N LEU A 245 3.34 -13.17 13.99
CA LEU A 245 3.00 -11.86 14.54
C LEU A 245 1.90 -11.93 15.61
N LYS A 246 2.00 -11.03 16.60
CA LYS A 246 1.11 -10.90 17.75
C LYS A 246 0.92 -9.44 18.12
N GLY A 247 -0.15 -9.13 18.84
CA GLY A 247 -0.45 -7.77 19.26
C GLY A 247 -0.79 -6.85 18.08
N GLU A 248 -0.76 -5.56 18.32
CA GLU A 248 -1.21 -4.56 17.34
C GLU A 248 -0.15 -4.25 16.28
N LEU A 249 -0.63 -3.93 15.08
CA LEU A 249 0.17 -3.35 14.02
C LEU A 249 0.18 -1.83 14.20
N TYR A 250 1.37 -1.23 14.30
CA TYR A 250 1.54 0.21 14.41
C TYR A 250 2.00 0.81 13.08
N ILE A 251 1.39 1.93 12.69
CA ILE A 251 1.73 2.71 11.48
C ILE A 251 1.99 4.16 11.87
N GLY A 252 3.08 4.73 11.36
CA GLY A 252 3.52 6.12 11.60
C GLY A 252 4.39 6.30 12.85
N GLY A 253 4.48 5.30 13.71
CA GLY A 253 5.28 5.35 14.94
C GLY A 253 4.74 4.35 15.95
N ALA A 254 5.25 4.37 17.17
CA ALA A 254 4.75 3.58 18.29
C ALA A 254 4.75 4.40 19.60
N GLY A 255 4.19 3.84 20.67
CA GLY A 255 4.25 4.46 22.00
C GLY A 255 5.70 4.63 22.48
N ARG A 256 5.97 5.69 23.27
CA ARG A 256 7.34 6.02 23.73
C ARG A 256 8.08 4.85 24.40
N SER A 257 7.38 4.03 25.17
CA SER A 257 7.94 2.85 25.83
C SER A 257 8.37 1.75 24.85
N ALA A 258 7.74 1.67 23.68
CA ALA A 258 8.07 0.65 22.67
C ALA A 258 9.47 0.86 22.09
N TYR A 259 9.89 2.11 21.85
CA TYR A 259 11.22 2.40 21.28
C TYR A 259 12.38 1.91 22.15
N GLY A 260 12.21 1.88 23.48
CA GLY A 260 13.23 1.37 24.39
C GLY A 260 13.45 -0.15 24.29
N GLY A 261 12.45 -0.89 23.81
CA GLY A 261 12.49 -2.34 23.63
C GLY A 261 12.86 -2.79 22.21
N LEU A 262 13.06 -1.87 21.26
CA LEU A 262 13.36 -2.24 19.88
C LEU A 262 14.77 -2.85 19.76
N PRO A 263 14.93 -3.92 18.97
CA PRO A 263 16.24 -4.49 18.61
C PRO A 263 17.24 -3.44 18.13
N ARG A 264 18.53 -3.64 18.46
CA ARG A 264 19.62 -2.70 18.13
C ARG A 264 19.77 -2.39 16.63
N LEU A 265 19.34 -3.31 15.75
CA LEU A 265 19.38 -3.11 14.30
C LEU A 265 18.40 -2.04 13.82
N ILE A 266 17.36 -1.73 14.60
CA ILE A 266 16.38 -0.69 14.29
C ILE A 266 16.92 0.64 14.78
N ALA A 267 17.04 1.61 13.88
CA ALA A 267 17.66 2.90 14.17
C ALA A 267 16.67 3.90 14.77
N SER A 268 15.40 3.83 14.38
CA SER A 268 14.37 4.80 14.73
C SER A 268 14.14 4.88 16.23
N ARG A 269 14.08 6.11 16.74
CA ARG A 269 13.70 6.43 18.14
C ARG A 269 12.49 7.36 18.21
N GLU A 270 11.98 7.74 17.05
CA GLU A 270 10.80 8.59 16.85
C GLU A 270 10.00 8.05 15.67
N GLY A 271 8.75 8.45 15.55
CA GLY A 271 7.84 8.03 14.49
C GLY A 271 8.08 8.77 13.18
N TYR A 272 7.46 8.25 12.13
CA TYR A 272 7.39 8.87 10.82
C TYR A 272 6.55 10.16 10.85
N LYS A 273 7.07 11.18 10.19
CA LYS A 273 6.39 12.45 9.92
C LYS A 273 6.33 12.63 8.41
N GLY A 274 5.14 12.74 7.85
CA GLY A 274 4.98 12.68 6.40
C GLY A 274 3.59 12.21 5.97
N CYS A 275 3.41 11.93 4.68
CA CYS A 275 2.20 11.32 4.17
C CYS A 275 2.41 9.84 3.86
N LEU A 276 1.41 9.03 4.19
CA LEU A 276 1.26 7.66 3.67
C LEU A 276 0.02 7.59 2.78
N ALA A 277 0.10 6.79 1.72
CA ALA A 277 -1.01 6.54 0.81
C ALA A 277 -0.95 5.12 0.25
N SER A 278 -2.04 4.69 -0.35
CA SER A 278 -2.17 3.41 -1.07
C SER A 278 -1.71 2.22 -0.22
N VAL A 279 -2.01 2.25 1.08
CA VAL A 279 -1.57 1.21 2.03
C VAL A 279 -2.33 -0.09 1.76
N ASP A 280 -1.58 -1.12 1.42
CA ASP A 280 -2.00 -2.52 1.26
C ASP A 280 -1.23 -3.39 2.25
N LEU A 281 -1.99 -4.02 3.15
CA LEU A 281 -1.51 -4.91 4.20
C LEU A 281 -1.92 -6.34 3.87
N ASN A 282 -1.19 -6.98 2.96
CA ASN A 282 -1.39 -8.35 2.50
C ASN A 282 -2.79 -8.60 1.90
N GLY A 283 -3.22 -7.69 1.01
CA GLY A 283 -4.52 -7.73 0.32
C GLY A 283 -5.64 -7.03 1.08
N ARG A 284 -5.36 -6.46 2.27
CA ARG A 284 -6.29 -5.62 3.01
C ARG A 284 -5.94 -4.15 2.80
N LEU A 285 -6.90 -3.37 2.32
CA LEU A 285 -6.79 -1.93 2.11
C LEU A 285 -7.51 -1.16 3.24
N PRO A 286 -6.87 -0.92 4.41
CA PRO A 286 -7.53 -0.20 5.50
C PRO A 286 -7.77 1.27 5.14
N ASP A 287 -8.92 1.82 5.54
CA ASP A 287 -9.02 3.28 5.72
C ASP A 287 -8.26 3.63 7.00
N LEU A 288 -7.05 4.18 6.86
CA LEU A 288 -6.16 4.40 8.00
C LEU A 288 -6.82 5.19 9.15
N LEU A 289 -7.74 6.11 8.85
CA LEU A 289 -8.39 6.91 9.89
C LEU A 289 -9.63 6.24 10.48
N ALA A 290 -10.39 5.52 9.66
CA ALA A 290 -11.65 4.90 10.09
C ALA A 290 -11.46 3.51 10.71
N ASP A 291 -10.48 2.74 10.23
CA ASP A 291 -10.25 1.35 10.65
C ASP A 291 -9.22 1.21 11.78
N ALA A 292 -8.59 2.30 12.21
CA ALA A 292 -7.64 2.29 13.31
C ALA A 292 -8.32 1.94 14.64
N LEU A 293 -7.75 1.00 15.38
CA LEU A 293 -8.15 0.66 16.75
C LEU A 293 -7.84 1.82 17.70
N HIS A 294 -6.68 2.44 17.51
CA HIS A 294 -6.23 3.59 18.27
C HIS A 294 -5.58 4.63 17.37
N LYS A 295 -5.86 5.90 17.65
CA LYS A 295 -5.21 7.05 17.03
C LYS A 295 -4.56 7.89 18.12
N VAL A 296 -3.25 8.10 18.02
CA VAL A 296 -2.47 8.93 18.93
C VAL A 296 -1.81 10.06 18.15
N GLY A 297 -1.83 11.26 18.72
CA GLY A 297 -1.32 12.46 18.07
C GLY A 297 -2.20 12.98 16.95
N GLU A 298 -1.58 13.69 16.01
CA GLU A 298 -2.23 14.45 14.96
C GLU A 298 -2.05 13.76 13.61
N VAL A 299 -3.14 13.11 13.17
CA VAL A 299 -3.20 12.39 11.90
C VAL A 299 -4.41 12.88 11.11
N GLU A 300 -4.19 13.37 9.90
CA GLU A 300 -5.19 14.08 9.09
C GLU A 300 -5.38 13.45 7.71
N ARG A 301 -6.58 13.58 7.14
CA ARG A 301 -6.87 13.10 5.80
C ARG A 301 -6.24 14.04 4.77
N GLY A 302 -5.72 13.48 3.68
CA GLY A 302 -5.08 14.22 2.63
C GLY A 302 -3.56 14.28 2.77
N CYS A 303 -2.93 14.91 1.79
CA CYS A 303 -1.52 15.19 1.81
C CYS A 303 -1.29 16.60 1.25
N GLY A 304 -1.50 17.61 2.10
CA GLY A 304 -1.24 19.01 1.75
C GLY A 304 0.25 19.31 1.56
N GLY A 305 1.13 18.38 1.94
CA GLY A 305 2.56 18.64 2.05
C GLY A 305 2.85 19.70 3.11
N PRO A 306 4.07 20.27 3.12
CA PRO A 306 4.35 21.40 3.98
C PRO A 306 3.46 22.59 3.65
N SER A 307 2.91 23.21 4.69
CA SER A 307 2.02 24.37 4.64
C SER A 307 2.61 25.55 3.84
N THR A 308 3.93 25.62 3.70
CA THR A 308 4.65 26.57 2.85
C THR A 308 5.79 25.88 2.10
N THR A 309 5.96 26.18 0.81
CA THR A 309 7.04 25.63 -0.03
C THR A 309 8.15 26.65 -0.23
N CYS A 310 9.38 26.18 -0.45
CA CYS A 310 10.48 27.03 -0.86
C CYS A 310 10.17 27.66 -2.23
N THR A 311 10.23 28.99 -2.27
CA THR A 311 10.15 29.83 -3.47
C THR A 311 11.43 30.64 -3.58
N GLU A 312 11.67 31.28 -4.73
CA GLU A 312 12.84 32.14 -4.92
C GLU A 312 12.93 33.28 -3.87
N ASP A 313 11.78 33.74 -3.38
CA ASP A 313 11.68 34.83 -2.39
C ASP A 313 11.56 34.35 -0.94
N SER A 314 11.62 33.04 -0.69
CA SER A 314 11.47 32.47 0.65
C SER A 314 12.60 32.88 1.62
N CYS A 315 13.82 33.02 1.12
CA CYS A 315 15.00 33.40 1.91
C CYS A 315 15.68 34.63 1.30
N HIS A 316 15.94 35.64 2.12
CA HIS A 316 16.57 36.88 1.65
C HIS A 316 18.11 36.76 1.58
N HIS A 317 18.73 37.70 0.87
CA HIS A 317 20.19 37.86 0.81
C HIS A 317 20.97 36.59 0.44
N GLN A 318 20.42 35.81 -0.50
CA GLN A 318 21.01 34.54 -0.97
C GLN A 318 21.12 33.45 0.11
N GLY A 319 20.27 33.51 1.16
CA GLY A 319 20.11 32.40 2.08
C GLY A 319 19.58 31.14 1.37
N VAL A 320 20.05 29.98 1.79
CA VAL A 320 19.63 28.71 1.17
C VAL A 320 18.30 28.27 1.79
N CYS A 321 17.25 28.20 0.98
CA CYS A 321 15.95 27.69 1.43
C CYS A 321 16.01 26.16 1.58
N LEU A 322 15.67 25.68 2.77
CA LEU A 322 15.58 24.28 3.13
C LEU A 322 14.11 23.91 3.31
N GLN A 323 13.60 23.03 2.45
CA GLN A 323 12.23 22.54 2.57
C GLN A 323 12.10 21.61 3.78
N LEU A 324 11.16 21.92 4.67
CA LEU A 324 10.79 21.11 5.83
C LEU A 324 9.36 20.57 5.66
N TRP A 325 8.88 19.79 6.62
CA TRP A 325 7.51 19.24 6.62
C TRP A 325 6.46 20.23 7.16
N GLU A 326 6.83 21.15 8.06
CA GLU A 326 5.94 22.19 8.57
C GLU A 326 6.10 23.54 7.83
N GLY A 327 6.80 23.53 6.69
CA GLY A 327 7.10 24.75 5.93
C GLY A 327 8.51 24.71 5.37
N PHE A 328 9.23 25.83 5.41
CA PHE A 328 10.64 25.89 5.05
C PHE A 328 11.45 26.62 6.15
N SER A 329 12.76 26.45 6.14
CA SER A 329 13.70 27.27 6.91
C SER A 329 14.78 27.84 6.00
N CYS A 330 15.51 28.84 6.47
CA CYS A 330 16.60 29.44 5.71
C CYS A 330 17.94 29.19 6.41
N ASP A 331 18.89 28.59 5.69
CA ASP A 331 20.29 28.54 6.11
C ASP A 331 20.97 29.86 5.74
N CYS A 332 21.19 30.68 6.77
CA CYS A 332 21.83 31.99 6.67
C CYS A 332 23.33 31.94 7.00
N THR A 333 23.95 30.77 7.15
CA THR A 333 25.36 30.63 7.60
C THR A 333 26.33 31.30 6.63
N MET A 334 26.08 31.18 5.33
CA MET A 334 26.88 31.81 4.26
C MET A 334 26.44 33.25 3.92
N THR A 335 25.57 33.86 4.73
CA THR A 335 25.11 35.24 4.55
C THR A 335 25.58 36.13 5.72
N THR A 336 25.66 37.44 5.49
CA THR A 336 25.91 38.44 6.55
C THR A 336 24.67 38.71 7.41
N TYR A 337 23.56 38.04 7.12
CA TYR A 337 22.28 38.19 7.80
C TYR A 337 21.95 36.94 8.62
N GLY A 338 21.02 37.07 9.55
CA GLY A 338 20.49 36.02 10.41
C GLY A 338 18.97 36.12 10.50
N GLY A 339 18.41 35.50 11.52
CA GLY A 339 16.96 35.38 11.68
C GLY A 339 16.35 34.28 10.82
N PRO A 340 15.03 34.06 10.91
CA PRO A 340 14.35 32.93 10.27
C PRO A 340 14.39 32.96 8.74
N PHE A 341 14.50 34.15 8.14
CA PHE A 341 14.44 34.40 6.70
C PHE A 341 15.68 35.11 6.14
N CYS A 342 16.80 35.11 6.89
CA CYS A 342 18.05 35.78 6.51
C CYS A 342 17.90 37.29 6.22
N ASN A 343 17.06 37.99 7.01
CA ASN A 343 16.82 39.42 6.84
C ASN A 343 17.34 40.27 8.01
N ASP A 344 17.68 39.64 9.14
CA ASP A 344 18.15 40.35 10.31
C ASP A 344 19.65 40.61 10.19
N ARG A 345 20.13 41.84 10.38
CA ARG A 345 21.58 42.09 10.39
C ARG A 345 22.22 41.39 11.58
N LYS A 346 23.20 40.52 11.34
CA LYS A 346 24.05 39.97 12.41
C LYS A 346 24.80 41.14 13.05
N SER A 347 24.62 41.33 14.37
CA SER A 347 25.41 42.31 15.10
C SER A 347 26.88 41.90 15.04
N ALA A 348 27.74 42.79 14.55
CA ALA A 348 29.19 42.60 14.63
C ALA A 348 29.56 42.43 16.12
N ARG A 349 30.29 41.37 16.44
CA ARG A 349 30.96 41.22 17.74
C ARG A 349 32.36 41.80 17.66
#